data_AF-A0A6B1GF96-F1
#
_entry.id   AF-A0A6B1GF96-F1
#
_cell.length_a   1.000
_cell.length_b   1.000
_cell.length_c   1.000
_cell.angle_alpha   90.00
_cell.angle_beta   90.00
_cell.angle_gamma   90.00
#
_symmetry.space_group_name_H-M   'P 1'
#
loop_
_entity.id
_entity.type
_entity.pdbx_description
1 polymer ?
#
loop_
_entity_poly.entity_id
_entity_poly.type
_entity_poly.pdbx_seq_one_letter_code
_entity_poly.pdbx_strand_id
1 'polypeptide(L)'
;MSDHARTSAVPDLLAAFASGALLRPDPPAPNLVDAARAVAASVGASDLELSPFAGDLAASLAEREHIVLILADGLGMEMLEREADARTLRGNLRGELRTVFPSSSAVALTSLATGEWPARHAITGWWTHIEEIGGPATILQYRRRSDDRSLADLGVSPEDAFPAPSLAPRIRRRSHFLMPHQIADSVYSRYVAGGPAAGYHSLAGVPGLIEEAVRDVGEP
;
A
#
# COMPACT_ATOMS: atom_id res chain seq x y z
N MET A 1 17.43 -7.65 -45.00
CA MET A 1 16.55 -8.40 -44.06
C MET A 1 17.45 -9.05 -43.02
N SER A 2 17.66 -8.41 -41.87
CA SER A 2 18.42 -9.05 -40.78
C SER A 2 17.45 -9.78 -39.86
N ASP A 3 17.69 -11.08 -39.76
CA ASP A 3 16.97 -12.03 -38.92
C ASP A 3 17.31 -11.74 -37.44
N HIS A 4 16.47 -10.96 -36.76
CA HIS A 4 16.52 -10.83 -35.31
C HIS A 4 15.84 -12.06 -34.72
N ALA A 5 16.55 -13.18 -34.69
CA ALA A 5 16.17 -14.31 -33.86
C ALA A 5 16.01 -13.79 -32.42
N ARG A 6 14.75 -13.68 -31.97
CA ARG A 6 14.42 -13.23 -30.61
C ARG A 6 14.89 -14.31 -29.65
N THR A 7 16.12 -14.18 -29.15
CA THR A 7 16.63 -15.01 -28.06
C THR A 7 15.69 -14.82 -26.86
N SER A 8 15.20 -15.93 -26.31
CA SER A 8 14.34 -15.89 -25.13
C SER A 8 15.09 -15.23 -23.98
N ALA A 9 14.49 -14.24 -23.32
CA ALA A 9 15.05 -13.59 -22.12
C ALA A 9 14.93 -14.46 -20.85
N VAL A 10 14.35 -15.66 -20.96
CA VAL A 10 14.11 -16.56 -19.83
C VAL A 10 15.42 -16.99 -19.13
N PRO A 11 16.51 -17.37 -19.82
CA PRO A 11 17.76 -17.72 -19.15
C PRO A 11 18.32 -16.57 -18.32
N ASP A 12 18.29 -15.34 -18.86
CA ASP A 12 18.76 -14.14 -18.16
C ASP A 12 17.91 -13.84 -16.93
N LEU A 13 16.58 -13.95 -17.05
CA LEU A 13 15.64 -13.79 -15.94
C LEU A 13 15.88 -14.84 -14.84
N LEU A 14 16.07 -16.10 -15.21
CA LEU A 14 16.36 -17.18 -14.27
C LEU A 14 17.71 -16.97 -13.58
N ALA A 15 18.73 -16.51 -14.31
CA ALA A 15 20.03 -16.16 -13.75
C ALA A 15 19.92 -14.98 -12.78
N ALA A 16 19.12 -13.96 -13.08
CA ALA A 16 18.88 -12.83 -12.20
C ALA A 16 18.15 -13.23 -10.91
N PHE A 17 17.20 -14.18 -10.97
CA PHE A 17 16.61 -14.75 -9.74
C PHE A 17 17.62 -15.59 -8.96
N ALA A 18 18.43 -16.40 -9.64
CA ALA A 18 19.43 -17.25 -8.98
C ALA A 18 20.55 -16.43 -8.31
N SER A 19 20.92 -15.28 -8.87
CA SER A 19 21.91 -14.37 -8.29
C SER A 19 21.36 -13.46 -7.20
N GLY A 20 20.03 -13.40 -7.02
CA GLY A 20 19.37 -12.46 -6.11
C GLY A 20 19.27 -11.03 -6.65
N ALA A 21 19.70 -10.77 -7.89
CA ALA A 21 19.53 -9.47 -8.55
C ALA A 21 18.04 -9.13 -8.76
N LEU A 22 17.19 -10.15 -8.90
CA LEU A 22 15.74 -10.02 -8.86
C LEU A 22 15.16 -10.92 -7.79
N LEU A 23 14.06 -10.47 -7.19
CA LEU A 23 13.30 -11.23 -6.20
C LEU A 23 12.08 -11.85 -6.87
N ARG A 24 11.83 -13.14 -6.59
CA ARG A 24 10.61 -13.80 -7.02
C ARG A 24 9.43 -13.37 -6.14
N PRO A 25 8.21 -13.28 -6.69
CA PRO A 25 7.01 -13.30 -5.86
C PRO A 25 7.02 -14.57 -4.99
N ASP A 26 6.86 -14.40 -3.69
CA ASP A 26 6.88 -15.48 -2.72
C ASP A 26 5.74 -15.29 -1.71
N PRO A 27 4.49 -15.64 -2.08
CA PRO A 27 3.32 -15.40 -1.23
C PRO A 27 3.39 -16.02 0.18
N PRO A 28 4.03 -17.20 0.39
CA PRO A 28 4.26 -17.74 1.72
C PRO A 28 5.18 -16.90 2.62
N ALA A 29 6.06 -16.07 2.04
CA ALA A 29 6.92 -15.20 2.82
C ALA A 29 6.11 -14.01 3.40
N PRO A 30 6.52 -13.47 4.57
CA PRO A 30 5.92 -12.26 5.13
C PRO A 30 5.83 -11.14 4.08
N ASN A 31 4.65 -10.55 3.93
CA ASN A 31 4.40 -9.61 2.86
C ASN A 31 3.51 -8.43 3.27
N LEU A 32 3.31 -7.49 2.34
CA LEU A 32 2.53 -6.28 2.57
C LEU A 32 1.03 -6.57 2.87
N VAL A 33 0.46 -7.62 2.28
CA VAL A 33 -0.93 -8.05 2.54
C VAL A 33 -1.04 -8.59 3.96
N ASP A 34 -0.05 -9.37 4.42
CA ASP A 34 0.02 -9.82 5.81
C ASP A 34 0.08 -8.63 6.78
N ALA A 35 0.92 -7.64 6.49
CA ALA A 35 1.05 -6.45 7.33
C ALA A 35 -0.26 -5.65 7.39
N ALA A 36 -0.94 -5.47 6.26
CA ALA A 36 -2.24 -4.81 6.18
C ALA A 36 -3.28 -5.51 7.07
N ARG A 37 -3.40 -6.84 6.93
CA ARG A 37 -4.34 -7.66 7.69
C ARG A 37 -3.99 -7.70 9.18
N ALA A 38 -2.71 -7.77 9.52
CA ALA A 38 -2.25 -7.76 10.90
C ALA A 38 -2.58 -6.45 11.61
N VAL A 39 -2.31 -5.30 10.96
CA VAL A 39 -2.67 -3.98 11.49
C VAL A 39 -4.18 -3.89 11.65
N ALA A 40 -4.97 -4.19 10.63
CA ALA A 40 -6.43 -4.13 10.70
C ALA A 40 -7.01 -5.03 11.81
N ALA A 41 -6.53 -6.26 11.94
CA ALA A 41 -6.93 -7.17 13.01
C ALA A 41 -6.60 -6.60 14.40
N SER A 42 -5.40 -6.03 14.59
CA SER A 42 -4.98 -5.44 15.87
C SER A 42 -5.83 -4.24 16.31
N VAL A 43 -6.44 -3.53 15.35
CA VAL A 43 -7.34 -2.40 15.60
C VAL A 43 -8.83 -2.76 15.50
N GLY A 44 -9.14 -4.06 15.53
CA GLY A 44 -10.48 -4.58 15.76
C GLY A 44 -11.27 -4.96 14.51
N ALA A 45 -10.67 -5.03 13.32
CA ALA A 45 -11.32 -5.66 12.17
C ALA A 45 -11.44 -7.18 12.41
N SER A 46 -12.65 -7.74 12.30
CA SER A 46 -12.91 -9.19 12.38
C SER A 46 -12.90 -9.83 11.00
N ASP A 47 -12.97 -11.17 10.91
CA ASP A 47 -13.20 -11.93 9.67
C ASP A 47 -12.11 -11.69 8.61
N LEU A 48 -10.85 -11.70 9.05
CA LEU A 48 -9.66 -11.65 8.22
C LEU A 48 -8.94 -12.99 8.28
N GLU A 49 -8.55 -13.53 7.12
CA GLU A 49 -7.66 -14.68 7.06
C GLU A 49 -6.22 -14.23 7.31
N LEU A 50 -5.68 -14.62 8.48
CA LEU A 50 -4.33 -14.31 8.89
C LEU A 50 -3.41 -15.50 8.60
N SER A 51 -2.28 -15.23 7.94
CA SER A 51 -1.14 -16.16 7.96
C SER A 51 -0.57 -16.27 9.38
N PRO A 52 0.26 -17.28 9.68
CA PRO A 52 0.94 -17.34 10.98
C PRO A 52 1.70 -16.06 11.32
N PHE A 53 2.44 -15.49 10.35
CA PHE A 53 3.15 -14.22 10.52
C PHE A 53 2.19 -13.06 10.82
N ALA A 54 1.09 -12.93 10.07
CA ALA A 54 0.11 -11.87 10.29
C ALA A 54 -0.57 -12.00 11.67
N GLY A 55 -0.85 -13.23 12.12
CA GLY A 55 -1.40 -13.51 13.43
C GLY A 55 -0.47 -13.09 14.57
N ASP A 56 0.81 -13.48 14.49
CA ASP A 56 1.82 -13.12 15.48
C ASP A 56 2.03 -11.59 15.54
N LEU A 57 2.11 -10.94 14.38
CA LEU A 57 2.21 -9.49 14.28
C LEU A 57 0.97 -8.80 14.87
N ALA A 58 -0.23 -9.25 14.54
CA ALA A 58 -1.48 -8.70 15.08
C ALA A 58 -1.54 -8.81 16.60
N ALA A 59 -1.16 -9.95 17.18
CA ALA A 59 -1.11 -10.15 18.62
C ALA A 59 -0.14 -9.17 19.29
N SER A 60 1.06 -9.00 18.72
CA SER A 60 2.08 -8.07 19.25
C SER A 60 1.67 -6.59 19.21
N LEU A 61 0.80 -6.23 18.25
CA LEU A 61 0.26 -4.88 18.07
C LEU A 61 -0.99 -4.65 18.91
N ALA A 62 -1.82 -5.66 19.15
CA ALA A 62 -3.06 -5.53 19.89
C ALA A 62 -2.85 -5.05 21.33
N GLU A 63 -1.72 -5.40 21.94
CA GLU A 63 -1.31 -4.94 23.29
C GLU A 63 -0.87 -3.47 23.33
N ARG A 64 -0.70 -2.81 22.17
CA ARG A 64 -0.24 -1.42 22.10
C ARG A 64 -1.41 -0.47 22.18
N GLU A 65 -1.25 0.59 22.97
CA GLU A 65 -2.22 1.68 23.06
C GLU A 65 -2.28 2.48 21.75
N HIS A 66 -1.10 2.87 21.26
CA HIS A 66 -0.94 3.59 20.00
C HIS A 66 -0.19 2.75 18.98
N ILE A 67 -0.71 2.73 17.76
CA ILE A 67 -0.10 2.07 16.61
C ILE A 67 0.09 3.14 15.54
N VAL A 68 1.33 3.36 15.13
CA VAL A 68 1.69 4.28 14.04
C VAL A 68 2.24 3.47 12.89
N LEU A 69 1.51 3.43 11.78
CA LEU A 69 1.96 2.82 10.53
C LEU A 69 2.50 3.92 9.61
N ILE A 70 3.77 3.82 9.24
CA ILE A 70 4.41 4.72 8.28
C ILE A 70 4.75 3.91 7.03
N LEU A 71 4.21 4.32 5.88
CA LEU A 71 4.60 3.81 4.59
C LEU A 71 5.59 4.78 3.93
N ALA A 72 6.81 4.30 3.65
CA ALA A 72 7.82 5.04 2.91
C ALA A 72 7.91 4.48 1.48
N ASP A 73 7.51 5.28 0.48
CA ASP A 73 7.56 4.87 -0.93
C ASP A 73 9.02 4.67 -1.38
N GLY A 74 9.29 3.57 -2.08
CA GLY A 74 10.62 3.20 -2.59
C GLY A 74 11.65 2.79 -1.53
N LEU A 75 11.31 2.68 -0.24
CA LEU A 75 12.25 2.25 0.79
C LEU A 75 12.45 0.73 0.79
N GLY A 76 13.57 0.28 0.23
CA GLY A 76 14.00 -1.12 0.23
C GLY A 76 15.13 -1.42 1.23
N MET A 77 15.41 -2.70 1.45
CA MET A 77 16.45 -3.15 2.39
C MET A 77 17.85 -2.71 1.96
N GLU A 78 18.12 -2.72 0.67
CA GLU A 78 19.39 -2.30 0.07
C GLU A 78 19.68 -0.83 0.38
N MET A 79 18.64 0.01 0.43
CA MET A 79 18.77 1.40 0.84
C MET A 79 19.05 1.50 2.35
N LEU A 80 18.34 0.74 3.18
CA LEU A 80 18.56 0.72 4.63
C LEU A 80 19.98 0.26 4.99
N GLU A 81 20.53 -0.72 4.27
CA GLU A 81 21.88 -1.25 4.47
C GLU A 81 22.98 -0.27 4.06
N ARG A 82 22.79 0.43 2.93
CA ARG A 82 23.81 1.33 2.37
C ARG A 82 23.86 2.68 3.08
N GLU A 83 22.73 3.18 3.56
CA GLU A 83 22.66 4.52 4.13
C GLU A 83 23.10 4.56 5.61
N ALA A 84 24.08 5.42 5.90
CA ALA A 84 24.61 5.59 7.26
C ALA A 84 23.53 6.11 8.23
N ASP A 85 22.66 7.01 7.74
CA ASP A 85 21.61 7.66 8.51
C ASP A 85 20.44 6.70 8.85
N ALA A 86 20.35 5.55 8.20
CA ALA A 86 19.35 4.52 8.49
C ALA A 86 19.67 3.69 9.76
N ARG A 87 20.69 4.06 10.54
CA ARG A 87 21.14 3.32 11.74
C ARG A 87 20.01 3.02 12.73
N THR A 88 19.14 4.00 12.98
CA THR A 88 18.02 3.83 13.92
C THR A 88 17.00 2.82 13.41
N LEU A 89 16.67 2.87 12.10
CA LEU A 89 15.76 1.90 11.48
C LEU A 89 16.37 0.50 11.50
N ARG A 90 17.65 0.36 11.12
CA ARG A 90 18.38 -0.92 11.17
C ARG A 90 18.45 -1.50 12.58
N GLY A 91 18.71 -0.67 13.59
CA GLY A 91 18.77 -1.11 15.00
C GLY A 91 17.42 -1.58 15.56
N ASN A 92 16.31 -1.18 14.95
CA ASN A 92 14.95 -1.57 15.33
C ASN A 92 14.29 -2.52 14.32
N LEU A 93 15.02 -3.00 13.32
CA LEU A 93 14.50 -3.93 12.32
C LEU A 93 14.07 -5.24 13.02
N ARG A 94 12.84 -5.67 12.75
CA ARG A 94 12.27 -6.93 13.28
C ARG A 94 12.10 -8.01 12.21
N GLY A 95 12.04 -7.61 10.95
CA GLY A 95 11.87 -8.51 9.82
C GLY A 95 11.71 -7.73 8.52
N GLU A 96 11.67 -8.47 7.43
CA GLU A 96 11.51 -7.95 6.08
C GLU A 96 10.18 -8.41 5.51
N LEU A 97 9.57 -7.57 4.67
CA LEU A 97 8.34 -7.90 3.98
C LEU A 97 8.57 -7.89 2.47
N ARG A 98 7.99 -8.87 1.77
CA ARG A 98 7.83 -8.80 0.31
C ARG A 98 6.65 -7.89 -0.02
N THR A 99 6.86 -6.95 -0.94
CA THR A 99 5.73 -6.23 -1.54
C THR A 99 4.99 -7.14 -2.53
N VAL A 100 3.83 -6.69 -2.98
CA VAL A 100 3.01 -7.37 -3.97
C VAL A 100 3.60 -7.25 -5.38
N PHE A 101 3.13 -8.09 -6.30
CA PHE A 101 3.46 -8.00 -7.72
C PHE A 101 2.23 -7.59 -8.54
N PRO A 102 2.33 -6.61 -9.45
CA PRO A 102 3.52 -5.78 -9.73
C PRO A 102 3.89 -4.83 -8.59
N SER A 103 5.19 -4.66 -8.34
CA SER A 103 5.72 -3.80 -7.28
C SER A 103 5.67 -2.31 -7.66
N SER A 104 4.47 -1.77 -7.83
CA SER A 104 4.22 -0.36 -8.15
C SER A 104 3.36 0.30 -7.07
N SER A 105 3.51 1.62 -6.88
CA SER A 105 2.84 2.35 -5.80
C SER A 105 1.32 2.15 -5.80
N ALA A 106 0.67 2.23 -6.97
CA ALA A 106 -0.79 2.04 -7.07
C ALA A 106 -1.26 0.66 -6.61
N VAL A 107 -0.48 -0.38 -6.93
CA VAL A 107 -0.79 -1.76 -6.56
C VAL A 107 -0.53 -1.97 -5.07
N ALA A 108 0.64 -1.56 -4.58
CA ALA A 108 1.03 -1.72 -3.18
C ALA A 108 0.13 -0.93 -2.22
N LEU A 109 -0.19 0.33 -2.53
CA LEU A 109 -1.11 1.13 -1.73
C LEU A 109 -2.51 0.50 -1.67
N THR A 110 -3.00 -0.04 -2.78
CA THR A 110 -4.32 -0.66 -2.80
C THR A 110 -4.32 -1.99 -2.04
N SER A 111 -3.27 -2.80 -2.17
CA SER A 111 -3.11 -4.02 -1.36
C SER A 111 -3.02 -3.70 0.13
N LEU A 112 -2.34 -2.61 0.50
CA LEU A 112 -2.28 -2.15 1.90
C LEU A 112 -3.64 -1.66 2.40
N ALA A 113 -4.38 -0.91 1.58
CA ALA A 113 -5.68 -0.37 1.94
C ALA A 113 -6.75 -1.47 2.10
N THR A 114 -6.72 -2.49 1.25
CA THR A 114 -7.75 -3.55 1.18
C THR A 114 -7.39 -4.81 1.95
N GLY A 115 -6.09 -5.03 2.23
CA GLY A 115 -5.61 -6.33 2.68
C GLY A 115 -5.84 -7.44 1.65
N GLU A 116 -5.92 -7.08 0.37
CA GLU A 116 -6.18 -8.01 -0.72
C GLU A 116 -5.01 -8.05 -1.71
N TRP A 117 -4.91 -9.18 -2.42
CA TRP A 117 -3.94 -9.32 -3.50
C TRP A 117 -4.37 -8.55 -4.74
N PRO A 118 -3.43 -8.19 -5.65
CA PRO A 118 -3.76 -7.46 -6.88
C PRO A 118 -4.81 -8.15 -7.76
N ALA A 119 -4.79 -9.48 -7.78
CA ALA A 119 -5.78 -10.29 -8.49
C ALA A 119 -7.21 -10.19 -7.89
N ARG A 120 -7.35 -9.67 -6.68
CA ARG A 120 -8.63 -9.50 -5.96
C ARG A 120 -9.12 -8.05 -5.99
N HIS A 121 -8.23 -7.08 -5.80
CA HIS A 121 -8.61 -5.66 -5.79
C HIS A 121 -8.55 -4.98 -7.17
N ALA A 122 -8.23 -5.72 -8.24
CA ALA A 122 -8.23 -5.30 -9.66
C ALA A 122 -7.25 -4.18 -10.08
N ILE A 123 -6.67 -3.44 -9.14
CA ILE A 123 -5.60 -2.47 -9.43
C ILE A 123 -4.29 -3.20 -9.76
N THR A 124 -3.85 -3.12 -11.01
CA THR A 124 -2.70 -3.90 -11.52
C THR A 124 -1.52 -3.03 -11.96
N GLY A 125 -1.65 -1.71 -11.90
CA GLY A 125 -0.55 -0.78 -12.18
C GLY A 125 -0.98 0.67 -12.07
N TRP A 126 -0.05 1.58 -12.38
CA TRP A 126 -0.33 3.02 -12.48
C TRP A 126 -1.46 3.33 -13.46
N TRP A 127 -1.50 2.58 -14.57
CA TRP A 127 -2.62 2.54 -15.49
C TRP A 127 -3.39 1.25 -15.31
N THR A 128 -4.68 1.37 -15.02
CA THR A 128 -5.58 0.21 -14.87
C THR A 128 -6.75 0.38 -15.83
N HIS A 129 -7.15 -0.71 -16.51
CA HIS A 129 -8.31 -0.69 -17.40
C HIS A 129 -9.59 -0.55 -16.58
N ILE A 130 -10.48 0.36 -16.98
CA ILE A 130 -11.79 0.62 -16.38
C ILE A 130 -12.84 0.29 -17.44
N GLU A 131 -13.72 -0.65 -17.12
CA GLU A 131 -14.68 -1.23 -18.06
C GLU A 131 -15.69 -0.19 -18.55
N GLU A 132 -16.15 0.67 -17.64
CA GLU A 132 -17.15 1.73 -17.83
C GLU A 132 -16.72 2.74 -18.92
N ILE A 133 -15.42 2.92 -19.12
CA ILE A 133 -14.85 3.80 -20.14
C ILE A 133 -14.09 3.03 -21.23
N GLY A 134 -14.09 1.70 -21.19
CA GLY A 134 -13.43 0.81 -22.14
C GLY A 134 -11.94 1.08 -22.32
N GLY A 135 -11.25 1.55 -21.28
CA GLY A 135 -9.88 2.06 -21.44
C GLY A 135 -9.12 2.30 -20.15
N PRO A 136 -7.82 2.61 -20.25
CA PRO A 136 -6.96 2.81 -19.08
C PRO A 136 -7.23 4.15 -18.38
N ALA A 137 -7.22 4.13 -17.05
CA ALA A 137 -7.19 5.29 -16.18
C ALA A 137 -5.86 5.40 -15.44
N THR A 138 -5.40 6.63 -15.21
CA THR A 138 -4.40 6.94 -14.17
C THR A 138 -5.10 6.81 -12.82
N ILE A 139 -5.06 5.61 -12.27
CA ILE A 139 -6.08 5.16 -11.33
C ILE A 139 -6.07 5.92 -10.00
N LEU A 140 -4.89 6.24 -9.46
CA LEU A 140 -4.77 7.03 -8.22
C LEU A 140 -5.21 8.48 -8.40
N GLN A 141 -5.11 9.01 -9.63
CA GLN A 141 -5.57 10.37 -9.96
C GLN A 141 -7.04 10.41 -10.34
N TYR A 142 -7.69 9.24 -10.48
CA TYR A 142 -9.09 9.12 -10.85
C TYR A 142 -9.42 9.82 -12.20
N ARG A 143 -8.51 9.66 -13.17
CA ARG A 143 -8.59 10.29 -14.50
C ARG A 143 -8.36 9.30 -15.62
N ARG A 144 -9.07 9.45 -16.73
CA ARG A 144 -8.85 8.66 -17.95
C ARG A 144 -7.49 9.02 -18.56
N ARG A 145 -6.70 8.01 -18.92
CA ARG A 145 -5.33 8.20 -19.42
C ARG A 145 -5.24 8.97 -20.74
N SER A 146 -6.22 8.80 -21.62
CA SER A 146 -6.14 9.31 -23.00
C SER A 146 -6.28 10.83 -23.12
N ASP A 147 -7.03 11.46 -22.21
CA ASP A 147 -7.41 12.88 -22.30
C ASP A 147 -7.54 13.57 -20.94
N ASP A 148 -7.07 12.93 -19.87
CA ASP A 148 -7.03 13.46 -18.51
C ASP A 148 -8.40 13.85 -17.91
N ARG A 149 -9.51 13.43 -18.52
CA ARG A 149 -10.85 13.68 -17.98
C ARG A 149 -11.07 12.93 -16.67
N SER A 150 -11.73 13.57 -15.71
CA SER A 150 -12.17 12.93 -14.47
C SER A 150 -13.02 11.71 -14.77
N LEU A 151 -12.80 10.61 -14.07
CA LEU A 151 -13.64 9.41 -14.20
C LEU A 151 -15.07 9.68 -13.72
N ALA A 152 -15.25 10.59 -12.75
CA ALA A 152 -16.58 11.01 -12.29
C ALA A 152 -17.38 11.70 -13.42
N ASP A 153 -16.73 12.56 -14.22
CA ASP A 153 -17.36 13.23 -15.37
C ASP A 153 -17.69 12.26 -16.52
N LEU A 154 -17.14 11.05 -16.45
CA LEU A 154 -17.39 9.95 -17.38
C LEU A 154 -18.39 8.92 -16.82
N GLY A 155 -18.97 9.19 -15.63
CA GLY A 155 -19.98 8.34 -15.02
C GLY A 155 -19.46 7.12 -14.25
N VAL A 156 -18.15 7.05 -14.00
CA VAL A 156 -17.55 5.99 -13.18
C VAL A 156 -17.69 6.37 -11.71
N SER A 157 -18.20 5.46 -10.89
CA SER A 157 -18.25 5.62 -9.43
C SER A 157 -16.94 5.15 -8.76
N PRO A 158 -16.65 5.55 -7.51
CA PRO A 158 -15.52 5.01 -6.78
C PRO A 158 -15.58 3.48 -6.64
N GLU A 159 -16.77 2.91 -6.51
CA GLU A 159 -17.01 1.47 -6.41
C GLU A 159 -16.67 0.73 -7.71
N ASP A 160 -16.95 1.33 -8.87
CA ASP A 160 -16.56 0.81 -10.18
C ASP A 160 -15.03 0.78 -10.33
N ALA A 161 -14.37 1.86 -9.91
CA ALA A 161 -12.92 1.99 -10.02
C ALA A 161 -12.14 1.16 -8.98
N PHE A 162 -12.73 0.95 -7.80
CA PHE A 162 -12.11 0.31 -6.64
C PHE A 162 -13.04 -0.76 -6.05
N PRO A 163 -13.20 -1.91 -6.73
CA PRO A 163 -14.25 -2.89 -6.39
C PRO A 163 -14.00 -3.63 -5.07
N ALA A 164 -12.76 -3.72 -4.60
CA ALA A 164 -12.45 -4.25 -3.28
C ALA A 164 -12.59 -3.15 -2.22
N PRO A 165 -13.35 -3.37 -1.13
CA PRO A 165 -13.51 -2.35 -0.08
C PRO A 165 -12.21 -2.14 0.71
N SER A 166 -11.96 -0.90 1.15
CA SER A 166 -10.90 -0.61 2.11
C SER A 166 -11.17 -1.30 3.46
N LEU A 167 -10.10 -1.63 4.18
CA LEU A 167 -10.13 -2.07 5.56
C LEU A 167 -10.48 -0.94 6.53
N ALA A 168 -10.27 0.33 6.15
CA ALA A 168 -10.43 1.47 7.05
C ALA A 168 -11.82 1.55 7.72
N PRO A 169 -12.96 1.36 7.01
CA PRO A 169 -14.28 1.32 7.65
C PRO A 169 -14.49 0.15 8.64
N ARG A 170 -13.63 -0.88 8.62
CA ARG A 170 -13.70 -2.04 9.53
C ARG A 170 -12.89 -1.83 10.81
N ILE A 171 -12.11 -0.75 10.89
CA ILE A 171 -11.31 -0.40 12.07
C ILE A 171 -12.25 0.04 13.20
N ARG A 172 -12.07 -0.51 14.40
CA ARG A 172 -12.90 -0.19 15.59
C ARG A 172 -12.23 0.78 16.56
N ARG A 173 -10.90 0.91 16.49
CA ARG A 173 -10.16 1.94 17.25
C ARG A 173 -10.26 3.28 16.53
N ARG A 174 -10.13 4.39 17.28
CA ARG A 174 -9.95 5.71 16.67
C ARG A 174 -8.71 5.67 15.77
N SER A 175 -8.83 6.12 14.53
CA SER A 175 -7.76 6.11 13.54
C SER A 175 -7.66 7.46 12.85
N HIS A 176 -6.42 7.84 12.53
CA HIS A 176 -6.11 9.08 11.80
C HIS A 176 -5.29 8.70 10.57
N PHE A 177 -5.73 9.16 9.39
CA PHE A 177 -5.02 8.97 8.14
C PHE A 177 -4.32 10.29 7.78
N LEU A 178 -2.99 10.26 7.72
CA LEU A 178 -2.18 11.41 7.32
C LEU A 178 -1.65 11.19 5.90
N MET A 179 -1.89 12.16 5.03
CA MET A 179 -1.47 12.13 3.62
C MET A 179 -0.94 13.49 3.18
N PRO A 180 -0.14 13.60 2.10
CA PRO A 180 0.20 14.91 1.55
C PRO A 180 -1.07 15.73 1.25
N HIS A 181 -1.09 16.99 1.67
CA HIS A 181 -2.26 17.87 1.55
C HIS A 181 -2.82 17.93 0.12
N GLN A 182 -1.95 17.84 -0.89
CA GLN A 182 -2.34 17.89 -2.31
C GLN A 182 -3.23 16.72 -2.75
N ILE A 183 -3.20 15.59 -2.04
CA ILE A 183 -3.95 14.38 -2.39
C ILE A 183 -4.92 13.92 -1.31
N ALA A 184 -4.87 14.49 -0.10
CA ALA A 184 -5.68 14.06 1.04
C ALA A 184 -7.20 14.03 0.74
N ASP A 185 -7.67 14.97 -0.09
CA ASP A 185 -9.07 15.06 -0.53
C ASP A 185 -9.38 14.34 -1.86
N SER A 186 -8.42 13.62 -2.44
CA SER A 186 -8.62 12.87 -3.67
C SER A 186 -9.62 11.72 -3.48
N VAL A 187 -10.26 11.30 -4.57
CA VAL A 187 -11.19 10.15 -4.56
C VAL A 187 -10.50 8.90 -4.02
N TYR A 188 -9.27 8.64 -4.45
CA TYR A 188 -8.50 7.49 -3.99
C TYR A 188 -8.17 7.57 -2.49
N SER A 189 -7.71 8.73 -2.00
CA SER A 189 -7.39 8.92 -0.58
C SER A 189 -8.61 8.76 0.32
N ARG A 190 -9.78 9.25 -0.10
CA ARG A 190 -11.04 9.06 0.62
C ARG A 190 -11.48 7.60 0.63
N TYR A 191 -11.33 6.90 -0.50
CA TYR A 191 -11.56 5.46 -0.58
C TYR A 191 -10.66 4.69 0.39
N VAL A 192 -9.34 4.98 0.41
CA VAL A 192 -8.38 4.34 1.31
C VAL A 192 -8.74 4.60 2.77
N ALA A 193 -9.02 5.84 3.14
CA ALA A 193 -9.31 6.23 4.53
C ALA A 193 -10.74 5.88 4.99
N GLY A 194 -11.64 5.49 4.07
CA GLY A 194 -13.07 5.31 4.37
C GLY A 194 -13.77 6.62 4.75
N GLY A 195 -13.20 7.77 4.39
CA GLY A 195 -13.63 9.09 4.85
C GLY A 195 -12.58 10.18 4.59
N PRO A 196 -12.70 11.36 5.23
CA PRO A 196 -11.71 12.43 5.12
C PRO A 196 -10.35 11.99 5.70
N ALA A 197 -9.26 12.29 4.98
CA ALA A 197 -7.90 12.17 5.48
C ALA A 197 -7.33 13.54 5.85
N ALA A 198 -6.48 13.60 6.87
CA ALA A 198 -5.80 14.83 7.25
C ALA A 198 -4.56 15.05 6.35
N GLY A 199 -4.42 16.29 5.87
CA GLY A 199 -3.34 16.70 4.98
C GLY A 199 -2.14 17.28 5.71
N TYR A 200 -0.92 16.85 5.37
CA TYR A 200 0.31 17.51 5.79
C TYR A 200 0.97 18.28 4.63
N HIS A 201 1.59 19.43 4.93
CA HIS A 201 2.26 20.27 3.93
C HIS A 201 3.76 19.98 3.80
N SER A 202 4.38 19.39 4.83
CA SER A 202 5.79 19.02 4.83
C SER A 202 6.03 17.81 5.71
N LEU A 203 7.06 17.01 5.40
CA LEU A 203 7.47 15.89 6.25
C LEU A 203 7.95 16.35 7.63
N ALA A 204 8.52 17.56 7.73
CA ALA A 204 8.97 18.14 9.00
C ALA A 204 7.81 18.40 9.99
N GLY A 205 6.59 18.61 9.50
CA GLY A 205 5.41 18.79 10.34
C GLY A 205 4.74 17.50 10.78
N VAL A 206 5.03 16.36 10.14
CA VAL A 206 4.38 15.07 10.42
C VAL A 206 4.54 14.61 11.86
N PRO A 207 5.72 14.71 12.52
CA PRO A 207 5.86 14.33 13.92
C PRO A 207 4.90 15.06 14.86
N GLY A 208 4.68 16.37 14.66
CA GLY A 208 3.74 17.15 15.46
C GLY A 208 2.29 16.70 15.28
N LEU A 209 1.89 16.36 14.05
CA LEU A 209 0.55 15.81 13.77
C LEU A 209 0.35 14.42 14.40
N ILE A 210 1.40 13.59 14.45
CA ILE A 210 1.36 12.29 15.13
C ILE A 210 1.22 12.50 16.64
N GLU A 211 2.00 13.42 17.23
CA GLU A 211 1.91 13.75 18.66
C GLU A 211 0.52 14.27 19.04
N GLU A 212 -0.07 15.13 18.21
CA GLU A 212 -1.44 15.63 18.40
C GLU A 212 -2.46 14.49 18.34
N ALA A 213 -2.40 13.63 17.31
CA ALA A 213 -3.29 12.48 17.18
C ALA A 213 -3.18 11.49 18.35
N VAL A 214 -1.98 11.35 18.94
CA VAL A 214 -1.75 10.52 20.12
C VAL A 214 -2.23 11.19 21.41
N ARG A 215 -2.07 12.52 21.56
CA ARG A 215 -2.51 13.28 22.74
C ARG A 215 -4.02 13.55 22.80
N ASP A 216 -4.69 13.67 21.66
CA ASP A 216 -6.15 13.89 21.56
C ASP A 216 -6.96 12.67 22.07
N VAL A 217 -6.27 11.63 22.53
CA VAL A 217 -6.80 10.49 23.29
C VAL A 217 -6.91 10.82 24.79
N GLY A 218 -6.94 12.11 25.16
CA GLY A 218 -6.96 12.58 26.55
C GLY A 218 -8.06 11.96 27.42
N GLU A 219 -7.59 11.28 28.48
CA GLU A 219 -8.25 10.69 29.66
C GLU A 219 -9.46 9.76 29.45
N PRO A 220 -9.54 8.63 30.19
CA PRO A 220 -10.71 7.75 30.19
C PRO A 220 -12.01 8.45 30.63
#